data_AF-A0A9D9S614-F1
#
_entry.id   AF-A0A9D9S614-F1
#
_cell.length_a   1.000
_cell.length_b   1.000
_cell.length_c   1.000
_cell.angle_alpha   90.00
_cell.angle_beta   90.00
_cell.angle_gamma   90.00
#
_symmetry.space_group_name_H-M   'P 1'
#
loop_
_entity.id
_entity.type
_entity.pdbx_description
1 polymer ?
#
loop_
_entity_poly.entity_id
_entity_poly.type
_entity_poly.pdbx_seq_one_letter_code
_entity_poly.pdbx_strand_id
1 'polypeptide(L)'
;MNKKILTDIIGLELIALVVIVGYKLSPMLLPKVDVTVQPDPICNLQREACAVVLPSGGNVTLTMGTRPVPLVKPFEVQVATSGFSPARVEVDFSGIDMNMGLNRPQLAARGAGSYTAEVTLPVCITGSMDWQATVLIETGGERVAIPYRFSTGESH
;
A
#
# COMPACT_ATOMS: atom_id res chain seq x y z
N MET A 1 -51.38 6.29 22.49
CA MET A 1 -50.25 5.66 21.77
C MET A 1 -49.94 4.32 22.43
N ASN A 2 -49.90 3.21 21.69
CA ASN A 2 -49.77 1.87 22.27
C ASN A 2 -48.29 1.56 22.58
N LYS A 3 -47.98 0.98 23.75
CA LYS A 3 -46.60 0.73 24.20
C LYS A 3 -45.79 -0.10 23.20
N LYS A 4 -46.45 -1.01 22.48
CA LYS A 4 -45.86 -1.82 21.38
C LYS A 4 -45.48 -0.97 20.16
N ILE A 5 -46.34 -0.03 19.76
CA ILE A 5 -46.06 0.87 18.64
C ILE A 5 -44.86 1.78 18.97
N LEU A 6 -44.76 2.22 20.23
CA LEU A 6 -43.61 3.02 20.67
C LEU A 6 -42.29 2.23 20.60
N THR A 7 -42.29 0.96 21.03
CA THR A 7 -41.09 0.12 20.96
C THR A 7 -40.69 -0.19 19.52
N ASP A 8 -41.66 -0.40 18.62
CA ASP A 8 -41.38 -0.69 17.21
C ASP A 8 -40.77 0.52 16.49
N ILE A 9 -41.27 1.74 16.77
CA ILE A 9 -40.71 2.98 16.22
C ILE A 9 -39.28 3.22 16.73
N ILE A 10 -39.03 3.04 18.04
CA ILE A 10 -37.68 3.17 18.60
C ILE A 10 -36.72 2.17 17.94
N GLY A 11 -37.16 0.92 17.75
CA GLY A 11 -36.38 -0.10 17.06
C GLY A 11 -36.03 0.32 15.63
N LEU A 12 -37.01 0.83 14.88
CA LEU A 12 -36.81 1.26 13.50
C LEU A 12 -35.82 2.45 13.40
N GLU A 13 -35.96 3.44 14.27
CA GLU A 13 -35.07 4.60 14.35
C GLU A 13 -33.62 4.18 14.67
N LEU A 14 -33.43 3.26 15.61
CA LEU A 14 -32.09 2.75 15.94
C LEU A 14 -31.45 2.00 14.77
N ILE A 15 -32.22 1.19 14.05
CA ILE A 15 -31.72 0.48 12.86
C ILE A 15 -31.34 1.49 11.77
N ALA A 16 -32.20 2.48 11.50
CA ALA A 16 -31.92 3.52 10.52
C ALA A 16 -30.64 4.30 10.87
N LEU A 17 -30.46 4.64 12.14
CA LEU A 17 -29.27 5.33 12.64
C LEU A 17 -28.00 4.49 12.41
N VAL A 18 -28.02 3.20 12.75
CA VAL A 18 -26.88 2.30 12.52
C VAL A 18 -26.54 2.20 11.03
N VAL A 19 -27.54 2.09 10.16
CA VAL A 19 -27.34 2.04 8.71
C VAL A 19 -26.72 3.34 8.18
N ILE A 20 -27.23 4.50 8.60
CA ILE A 20 -26.71 5.81 8.18
C ILE A 20 -25.27 6.00 8.66
N VAL A 21 -24.99 5.70 9.92
CA VAL A 21 -23.64 5.81 10.50
C VAL A 21 -22.70 4.84 9.78
N GLY A 22 -23.10 3.58 9.59
CA GLY A 22 -22.29 2.59 8.89
C GLY A 22 -21.98 3.01 7.45
N TYR A 23 -22.97 3.55 6.72
CA TYR A 23 -22.77 4.06 5.37
C TYR A 23 -21.82 5.26 5.33
N LYS A 24 -21.91 6.18 6.30
CA LYS A 24 -21.05 7.37 6.39
C LYS A 24 -19.63 7.04 6.87
N LEU A 25 -19.45 6.05 7.75
CA LEU A 25 -18.14 5.64 8.26
C LEU A 25 -17.43 4.61 7.37
N SER A 26 -18.16 3.87 6.54
CA SER A 26 -17.60 2.85 5.65
C SER A 26 -16.42 3.34 4.79
N PRO A 27 -16.45 4.55 4.17
CA PRO A 27 -15.34 5.04 3.35
C PRO A 27 -14.05 5.32 4.16
N MET A 28 -14.19 5.70 5.44
CA MET A 28 -13.04 5.89 6.33
C MET A 28 -12.40 4.57 6.75
N LEU A 29 -13.22 3.52 6.93
CA LEU A 29 -12.75 2.21 7.37
C LEU A 29 -12.22 1.35 6.20
N LEU A 30 -12.80 1.52 5.02
CA LEU A 30 -12.44 0.81 3.79
C LEU A 30 -12.12 1.83 2.69
N PRO A 31 -11.01 2.58 2.85
CA PRO A 31 -10.55 3.47 1.80
C PRO A 31 -10.26 2.66 0.54
N LYS A 32 -11.02 2.95 -0.52
CA LYS A 32 -10.87 2.28 -1.81
C LYS A 32 -9.52 2.68 -2.40
N VAL A 33 -8.85 1.72 -3.03
CA VAL A 33 -7.82 2.07 -4.01
C VAL A 33 -8.59 2.52 -5.24
N ASP A 34 -8.46 3.79 -5.58
CA ASP A 34 -9.21 4.40 -6.67
C ASP A 34 -8.58 4.06 -8.01
N VAL A 35 -7.24 3.94 -8.05
CA VAL A 35 -6.48 3.61 -9.25
C VAL A 35 -5.38 2.61 -8.95
N THR A 36 -5.29 1.57 -9.78
CA THR A 36 -4.16 0.63 -9.79
C THR A 36 -3.40 0.77 -11.10
N VAL A 37 -2.10 1.08 -11.02
CA VAL A 37 -1.20 1.16 -12.18
C VAL A 37 -0.28 -0.04 -12.16
N GLN A 38 -0.28 -0.82 -13.25
CA GLN A 38 0.61 -1.98 -13.35
C GLN A 38 1.99 -1.51 -13.82
N PRO A 39 3.08 -1.90 -13.12
CA PRO A 39 4.42 -1.60 -13.59
C PRO A 39 4.80 -2.43 -14.81
N ASP A 40 5.88 -2.04 -15.49
CA ASP A 40 6.45 -2.82 -16.58
C ASP A 40 6.89 -4.20 -16.04
N PRO A 41 6.37 -5.32 -16.58
CA PRO A 41 6.72 -6.67 -16.14
C PRO A 41 8.20 -7.03 -16.36
N ILE A 42 8.91 -6.30 -17.22
CA ILE A 42 10.35 -6.51 -17.48
C ILE A 42 11.21 -5.89 -16.37
N CYS A 43 10.68 -4.89 -15.66
CA CYS A 43 11.46 -4.20 -14.65
C CYS A 43 11.80 -5.11 -13.47
N ASN A 44 13.09 -5.17 -13.12
CA ASN A 44 13.58 -6.03 -12.05
C ASN A 44 14.09 -5.22 -10.86
N LEU A 45 13.27 -5.13 -9.80
CA LEU A 45 13.62 -4.44 -8.54
C LEU A 45 14.88 -4.98 -7.84
N GLN A 46 15.29 -6.22 -8.14
CA GLN A 46 16.54 -6.79 -7.62
C GLN A 46 17.78 -6.21 -8.31
N ARG A 47 17.62 -5.48 -9.41
CA ARG A 47 18.75 -4.99 -10.24
C ARG A 47 18.72 -3.48 -10.41
N GLU A 48 17.54 -2.91 -10.60
CA GLU A 48 17.36 -1.50 -10.93
C GLU A 48 16.17 -0.85 -10.21
N ALA A 49 16.04 0.46 -10.39
CA ALA A 49 14.86 1.19 -9.96
C ALA A 49 13.76 1.06 -11.01
N CYS A 50 12.52 0.87 -10.57
CA CYS A 50 11.38 0.72 -11.47
C CYS A 50 10.51 1.97 -11.45
N ALA A 51 10.18 2.49 -12.64
CA ALA A 51 9.38 3.69 -12.80
C ALA A 51 8.04 3.39 -13.49
N VAL A 52 7.01 4.15 -13.12
CA VAL A 52 5.70 4.16 -13.78
C VAL A 52 5.21 5.59 -13.97
N VAL A 53 4.57 5.83 -15.12
CA VAL A 53 3.83 7.05 -15.39
C VAL A 53 2.39 6.87 -14.94
N LEU A 54 1.90 7.77 -14.09
CA LEU A 54 0.51 7.78 -13.65
C LEU A 54 -0.40 8.29 -14.78
N PRO A 55 -1.66 7.82 -14.87
CA PRO A 55 -2.64 8.32 -15.85
C PRO A 55 -2.85 9.85 -15.81
N SER A 56 -2.59 10.48 -14.66
CA SER A 56 -2.67 11.92 -14.43
C SER A 56 -1.42 12.71 -14.88
N GLY A 57 -0.38 12.05 -15.39
CA GLY A 57 0.84 12.68 -15.92
C GLY A 57 2.00 12.83 -14.93
N GLY A 58 1.88 12.30 -13.71
CA GLY A 58 2.98 12.21 -12.73
C GLY A 58 3.86 10.98 -12.95
N ASN A 59 5.07 10.99 -12.39
CA ASN A 59 6.00 9.85 -12.45
C ASN A 59 6.32 9.36 -11.04
N VAL A 60 6.36 8.04 -10.86
CA VAL A 60 6.69 7.38 -9.59
C VAL A 60 7.80 6.37 -9.84
N THR A 61 8.86 6.42 -9.05
CA THR A 61 9.99 5.49 -9.13
C THR A 61 10.22 4.81 -7.79
N LEU A 62 10.19 3.49 -7.76
CA LEU A 62 10.52 2.66 -6.60
C LEU A 62 11.97 2.16 -6.71
N THR A 63 12.73 2.33 -5.64
CA THR A 63 14.12 1.88 -5.54
C THR A 63 14.35 1.11 -4.25
N MET A 64 14.98 -0.07 -4.36
CA MET A 64 15.54 -0.80 -3.22
C MET A 64 16.98 -0.32 -2.98
N GLY A 65 17.28 0.25 -1.82
CA GLY A 65 18.59 0.84 -1.51
C GLY A 65 19.74 -0.17 -1.49
N THR A 66 19.44 -1.42 -1.16
CA THR A 66 20.36 -2.55 -1.30
C THR A 66 19.80 -3.55 -2.30
N ARG A 67 20.65 -3.94 -3.27
CA ARG A 67 20.31 -4.89 -4.33
C ARG A 67 21.44 -5.94 -4.46
N PRO A 68 21.14 -7.25 -4.46
CA PRO A 68 19.82 -7.84 -4.21
C PRO A 68 19.31 -7.52 -2.79
N VAL A 69 18.00 -7.48 -2.62
CA VAL A 69 17.33 -7.18 -1.35
C VAL A 69 17.76 -8.20 -0.31
N PRO A 70 18.35 -7.76 0.83
CA PRO A 70 18.86 -8.67 1.82
C PRO A 70 17.72 -9.27 2.66
N LEU A 71 17.89 -10.54 3.05
CA LEU A 71 16.99 -11.22 3.98
C LEU A 71 17.43 -10.95 5.43
N VAL A 72 16.45 -10.68 6.30
CA VAL A 72 16.66 -10.50 7.75
C VAL A 72 17.70 -9.42 8.10
N LYS A 73 17.88 -8.44 7.20
CA LYS A 73 18.72 -7.26 7.43
C LYS A 73 17.97 -6.01 6.96
N PRO A 74 18.17 -4.88 7.66
CA PRO A 74 17.61 -3.62 7.21
C PRO A 74 18.17 -3.19 5.85
N PHE A 75 17.32 -2.58 5.03
CA PHE A 75 17.68 -1.87 3.82
C PHE A 75 16.76 -0.66 3.64
N GLU A 76 17.24 0.39 2.97
CA GLU A 76 16.41 1.55 2.66
C GLU A 76 15.50 1.23 1.47
N VAL A 77 14.24 1.66 1.54
CA VAL A 77 13.31 1.71 0.41
C VAL A 77 13.04 3.17 0.11
N GLN A 78 13.14 3.54 -1.16
CA GLN A 78 12.91 4.90 -1.63
C GLN A 78 11.81 4.92 -2.69
N VAL A 79 10.90 5.88 -2.55
CA VAL A 79 9.94 6.26 -3.59
C VAL A 79 10.22 7.70 -3.98
N ALA A 80 10.49 7.93 -5.27
CA ALA A 80 10.62 9.26 -5.84
C ALA A 80 9.37 9.60 -6.66
N THR A 81 8.82 10.79 -6.47
CA THR A 81 7.66 11.29 -7.20
C THR A 81 8.00 12.58 -7.95
N SER A 82 7.46 12.76 -9.15
CA SER A 82 7.57 13.99 -9.91
C SER A 82 6.25 14.33 -10.61
N GLY A 83 5.99 15.62 -10.81
CA GLY A 83 4.74 16.11 -11.42
C GLY A 83 3.54 16.21 -10.45
N PHE A 84 3.70 15.80 -9.19
CA PHE A 84 2.68 15.95 -8.14
C PHE A 84 3.31 15.85 -6.74
N SER A 85 2.54 16.19 -5.70
CA SER A 85 2.97 16.11 -4.30
C SER A 85 2.03 15.22 -3.49
N PRO A 86 2.44 14.00 -3.11
CA PRO A 86 1.60 13.11 -2.32
C PRO A 86 1.45 13.60 -0.87
N ALA A 87 0.28 13.34 -0.28
CA ALA A 87 0.01 13.57 1.14
C ALA A 87 0.58 12.45 2.01
N ARG A 88 0.57 11.21 1.50
CA ARG A 88 1.12 10.01 2.15
C ARG A 88 1.71 9.08 1.11
N VAL A 89 2.83 8.47 1.47
CA VAL A 89 3.48 7.42 0.68
C VAL A 89 3.79 6.24 1.60
N GLU A 90 3.34 5.06 1.21
CA GLU A 90 3.63 3.80 1.90
C GLU A 90 4.11 2.76 0.89
N VAL A 91 4.81 1.75 1.38
CA VAL A 91 5.09 0.55 0.58
C VAL A 91 4.62 -0.66 1.39
N ASP A 92 3.68 -1.42 0.85
CA ASP A 92 3.15 -2.63 1.46
C ASP A 92 3.88 -3.84 0.90
N PHE A 93 4.56 -4.60 1.75
CA PHE A 93 5.26 -5.82 1.39
C PHE A 93 4.43 -7.03 1.81
N SER A 94 3.99 -7.82 0.84
CA SER A 94 3.30 -9.08 1.08
C SER A 94 4.03 -10.25 0.41
N GLY A 95 4.12 -11.37 1.13
CA GLY A 95 4.54 -12.64 0.52
C GLY A 95 3.42 -13.15 -0.38
N ILE A 96 3.76 -13.64 -1.57
CA ILE A 96 2.78 -14.19 -2.52
C ILE A 96 2.19 -15.50 -2.00
N ASP A 97 3.06 -16.39 -1.51
CA ASP A 97 2.66 -17.74 -1.08
C ASP A 97 2.26 -17.81 0.40
N MET A 98 2.66 -16.81 1.19
CA MET A 98 2.38 -16.79 2.63
C MET A 98 2.21 -15.39 3.20
N ASN A 99 1.33 -15.29 4.18
CA ASN A 99 1.11 -14.04 4.92
C ASN A 99 2.24 -13.84 5.93
N MET A 100 3.05 -12.80 5.70
CA MET A 100 4.17 -12.41 6.56
C MET A 100 3.81 -11.37 7.62
N GLY A 101 2.52 -11.15 7.84
CA GLY A 101 2.01 -10.09 8.70
C GLY A 101 1.98 -8.72 8.00
N LEU A 102 1.64 -7.69 8.77
CA LEU A 102 1.60 -6.33 8.27
C LEU A 102 3.01 -5.77 8.13
N ASN A 103 3.47 -5.55 6.89
CA ASN A 103 4.73 -4.89 6.59
C ASN A 103 4.49 -3.70 5.66
N ARG A 104 3.90 -2.64 6.22
CA ARG A 104 3.50 -1.43 5.51
C ARG A 104 4.10 -0.18 6.16
N PRO A 105 5.40 0.06 6.01
CA PRO A 105 6.01 1.32 6.44
C PRO A 105 5.45 2.51 5.66
N GLN A 106 5.15 3.58 6.40
CA GLN A 106 4.99 4.92 5.81
C GLN A 106 6.36 5.54 5.60
N LEU A 107 6.61 6.06 4.40
CA LEU A 107 7.89 6.66 4.02
C LEU A 107 7.94 8.12 4.47
N ALA A 108 9.07 8.50 5.07
CA ALA A 108 9.33 9.87 5.50
C ALA A 108 9.80 10.71 4.31
N ALA A 109 9.24 11.91 4.17
CA ALA A 109 9.69 12.86 3.15
C ALA A 109 11.14 13.31 3.45
N ARG A 110 12.00 13.23 2.43
CA ARG A 110 13.39 13.70 2.46
C ARG A 110 13.61 14.97 1.63
N GLY A 111 12.55 15.50 1.02
CA GLY A 111 12.58 16.70 0.17
C GLY A 111 12.63 16.36 -1.32
N ALA A 112 12.32 17.33 -2.18
CA ALA A 112 12.37 17.22 -3.64
C ALA A 112 11.63 16.00 -4.23
N GLY A 113 10.50 15.61 -3.63
CA GLY A 113 9.72 14.44 -4.07
C GLY A 113 10.31 13.09 -3.69
N SER A 114 11.34 13.04 -2.84
CA SER A 114 11.91 11.80 -2.32
C SER A 114 11.29 11.41 -0.98
N TYR A 115 10.91 10.14 -0.84
CA TYR A 115 10.35 9.54 0.36
C TYR A 115 11.14 8.27 0.69
N THR A 116 11.53 8.05 1.95
CA THR A 116 12.30 6.86 2.33
C THR A 116 11.86 6.23 3.65
N ALA A 117 12.10 4.93 3.79
CA ALA A 117 11.95 4.17 5.03
C ALA A 117 13.01 3.06 5.11
N GLU A 118 13.39 2.69 6.32
CA GLU A 118 14.16 1.48 6.56
C GLU A 118 13.21 0.28 6.71
N VAL A 119 13.49 -0.82 6.01
CA VAL A 119 12.64 -2.01 5.95
C VAL A 119 13.49 -3.25 6.21
N THR A 120 12.94 -4.23 6.90
CA THR A 120 13.53 -5.57 7.04
C THR A 120 12.51 -6.59 6.56
N LEU A 121 12.88 -7.40 5.56
CA LEU A 121 12.04 -8.51 5.12
C LEU A 121 12.37 -9.78 5.91
N PRO A 122 11.35 -10.49 6.44
CA PRO A 122 11.55 -11.78 7.08
C PRO A 122 11.98 -12.85 6.07
N VAL A 123 12.49 -13.98 6.57
CA VAL A 123 12.95 -15.10 5.74
C VAL A 123 11.94 -16.25 5.77
N CYS A 124 11.80 -16.95 4.64
CA CYS A 124 11.05 -18.20 4.54
C CYS A 124 11.89 -19.37 5.07
N ILE A 125 11.25 -20.43 5.58
CA ILE A 125 11.94 -21.69 5.92
C ILE A 125 12.65 -22.33 4.71
N THR A 126 12.21 -22.05 3.48
CA THR A 126 12.82 -22.54 2.24
C THR A 126 14.02 -21.72 1.78
N GLY A 127 14.27 -20.57 2.40
CA GLY A 127 15.35 -19.66 2.02
C GLY A 127 15.01 -18.69 0.88
N SER A 128 14.03 -19.00 0.03
CA SER A 128 13.53 -18.11 -1.03
C SER A 128 12.08 -17.69 -0.83
N MET A 129 11.70 -16.53 -1.38
CA MET A 129 10.32 -16.03 -1.34
C MET A 129 10.03 -15.08 -2.50
N ASP A 130 8.85 -15.24 -3.09
CA ASP A 130 8.22 -14.28 -4.00
C ASP A 130 7.44 -13.23 -3.20
N TRP A 131 7.73 -11.97 -3.48
CA TRP A 131 7.17 -10.81 -2.81
C TRP A 131 6.39 -9.93 -3.77
N GLN A 132 5.38 -9.25 -3.25
CA GLN A 132 4.79 -8.07 -3.85
C GLN A 132 5.11 -6.85 -2.99
N ALA A 133 5.80 -5.86 -3.57
CA ALA A 133 5.91 -4.51 -3.02
C ALA A 133 4.87 -3.62 -3.69
N THR A 134 3.85 -3.20 -2.95
CA THR A 134 2.81 -2.31 -3.46
C THR A 134 3.08 -0.89 -2.98
N VAL A 135 3.46 0.01 -3.89
CA VAL A 135 3.57 1.43 -3.57
C VAL A 135 2.16 2.00 -3.46
N LEU A 136 1.83 2.57 -2.30
CA LEU A 136 0.54 3.19 -2.01
C LEU A 136 0.74 4.70 -1.86
N ILE A 137 0.04 5.46 -2.68
CA ILE A 137 0.17 6.92 -2.73
C ILE A 137 -1.19 7.55 -2.53
N GLU A 138 -1.29 8.47 -1.58
CA GLU A 138 -2.48 9.30 -1.38
C GLU A 138 -2.24 10.70 -1.93
N THR A 139 -3.12 11.17 -2.82
CA THR A 139 -3.05 12.50 -3.42
C THR A 139 -4.45 13.09 -3.55
N GLY A 140 -4.73 14.21 -2.87
CA GLY A 140 -5.93 15.03 -3.12
C GLY A 140 -7.28 14.32 -3.01
N GLY A 141 -7.37 13.18 -2.31
CA GLY A 141 -8.58 12.37 -2.19
C GLY A 141 -8.61 11.09 -3.03
N GLU A 142 -7.57 10.87 -3.85
CA GLU A 142 -7.37 9.64 -4.61
C GLU A 142 -6.27 8.79 -3.96
N ARG A 143 -6.46 7.46 -3.95
CA ARG A 143 -5.41 6.51 -3.57
C ARG A 143 -4.98 5.66 -4.76
N VAL A 144 -3.69 5.74 -5.08
CA VAL A 144 -3.03 4.99 -6.14
C VAL A 144 -2.28 3.80 -5.56
N ALA A 145 -2.38 2.64 -6.19
CA ALA A 145 -1.59 1.45 -5.89
C ALA A 145 -0.75 1.00 -7.10
N ILE A 146 0.52 0.67 -6.86
CA ILE A 146 1.44 0.19 -7.90
C ILE A 146 2.12 -1.10 -7.39
N PRO A 147 1.63 -2.30 -7.79
CA PRO A 147 2.15 -3.57 -7.30
C PRO A 147 3.33 -4.07 -8.14
N TYR A 148 4.51 -4.11 -7.54
CA TYR A 148 5.71 -4.71 -8.14
C TYR A 148 5.97 -6.10 -7.58
N ARG A 149 6.41 -7.04 -8.42
CA ARG A 149 6.82 -8.38 -7.97
C ARG A 149 8.33 -8.54 -8.02
N PHE A 150 8.88 -9.28 -7.06
CA PHE A 150 10.30 -9.63 -7.03
C PHE A 150 10.52 -10.87 -6.17
N SER A 151 11.62 -11.59 -6.42
CA SER A 151 12.00 -12.79 -5.67
C SER A 151 13.25 -12.52 -4.85
N THR A 152 13.36 -13.13 -3.68
CA THR A 152 14.53 -13.04 -2.78
C THR A 152 15.04 -14.43 -2.45
N GLY A 153 16.31 -14.53 -2.06
CA GLY A 153 16.89 -15.80 -1.58
C GLY A 153 17.16 -16.84 -2.66
N GLU A 154 17.09 -16.47 -3.94
CA GLU A 154 17.62 -17.30 -5.02
C GLU A 154 19.15 -17.29 -4.95
N SER A 155 19.74 -18.48 -4.81
CA SER A 155 21.18 -18.69 -4.98
C SER A 155 21.54 -18.41 -6.44
N HIS A 156 22.33 -17.35 -6.67
CA HIS A 156 23.09 -17.20 -7.91
C HIS A 156 24.33 -18.09 -7.89
#